data_AF-A0A7W1HM14-F1
#
_entry.id   AF-A0A7W1HM14-F1
#
_cell.length_a   1.000
_cell.length_b   1.000
_cell.length_c   1.000
_cell.angle_alpha   90.00
_cell.angle_beta   90.00
_cell.angle_gamma   90.00
#
_symmetry.space_group_name_H-M   'P 1'
#
loop_
_entity.id
_entity.type
_entity.pdbx_description
1 polymer ?
#
loop_
_entity_poly.entity_id
_entity_poly.type
_entity_poly.pdbx_seq_one_letter_code
_entity_poly.pdbx_strand_id
1 'polypeptide(L)'
;MHFFWGSNDLAVTRFSGRPAPPHPGGIPHLPDNVTREAYAQEVSSVGFWPGNTVSPTPLFYSYAYPEPPGFAEAKVEPAEASYYAPLHEFILPYDAVRTAAVPDDALLAFAQSTYDAASTCGKWDRAALEESALKPPVDLP
;
A
#
# COMPACT_ATOMS: atom_id res chain seq x y z
N MET A 1 -6.88 -4.07 8.21
CA MET A 1 -5.46 -4.15 8.65
C MET A 1 -5.09 -5.61 8.76
N HIS A 2 -3.98 -6.02 8.16
CA HIS A 2 -3.52 -7.41 8.06
C HIS A 2 -2.15 -7.52 8.72
N PHE A 3 -1.92 -8.62 9.44
CA PHE A 3 -0.60 -9.01 9.93
C PHE A 3 -0.28 -10.40 9.38
N PHE A 4 0.84 -10.54 8.69
CA PHE A 4 1.21 -11.79 8.03
C PHE A 4 2.31 -12.50 8.81
N TRP A 5 1.98 -13.63 9.44
CA TRP A 5 2.89 -14.37 10.31
C TRP A 5 4.14 -14.94 9.60
N GLY A 6 4.11 -15.15 8.28
CA GLY A 6 5.26 -15.70 7.54
C GLY A 6 6.39 -14.70 7.34
N SER A 7 6.04 -13.43 7.13
CA SER A 7 6.96 -12.33 6.78
C SER A 7 7.05 -11.26 7.88
N ASN A 8 6.17 -11.31 8.88
CA ASN A 8 6.00 -10.34 9.96
C ASN A 8 5.72 -8.91 9.44
N ASP A 9 5.05 -8.78 8.29
CA ASP A 9 4.59 -7.50 7.79
C ASP A 9 3.21 -7.13 8.32
N LEU A 10 3.05 -5.82 8.58
CA LEU A 10 1.80 -5.18 8.98
C LEU A 10 1.34 -4.30 7.83
N ALA A 11 0.16 -4.56 7.28
CA ALA A 11 -0.36 -3.85 6.12
C ALA A 11 -1.78 -3.31 6.30
N VAL A 12 -2.06 -2.20 5.64
CA VAL A 12 -3.41 -1.68 5.41
C VAL A 12 -3.67 -1.69 3.92
N THR A 13 -4.73 -2.38 3.53
CA THR A 13 -5.12 -2.52 2.12
C THR A 13 -6.44 -1.79 1.89
N ARG A 14 -6.46 -0.96 0.84
CA ARG A 14 -7.64 -0.29 0.31
C ARG A 14 -8.02 -0.95 -1.01
N PHE A 15 -9.32 -0.98 -1.30
CA PHE A 15 -9.87 -1.66 -2.47
C PHE A 15 -10.59 -0.65 -3.36
N SER A 16 -10.52 -0.84 -4.67
CA SER A 16 -11.26 0.00 -5.62
C SER A 16 -12.75 -0.35 -5.69
N GLY A 17 -13.11 -1.53 -5.19
CA GLY A 17 -14.43 -2.16 -5.38
C GLY A 17 -14.55 -2.96 -6.68
N ARG A 18 -13.56 -2.90 -7.58
CA ARG A 18 -13.56 -3.66 -8.85
C ARG A 18 -12.77 -4.97 -8.73
N PRO A 19 -13.13 -6.01 -9.51
CA PRO A 19 -12.34 -7.23 -9.61
C PRO A 19 -11.01 -6.96 -10.33
N ALA A 20 -9.97 -7.68 -9.94
CA ALA A 20 -8.69 -7.71 -10.65
C ALA A 20 -8.62 -8.90 -11.64
N PRO A 21 -7.75 -8.85 -12.65
CA PRO A 21 -7.40 -10.04 -13.42
C PRO A 21 -6.85 -11.15 -12.51
N PRO A 22 -7.05 -12.44 -12.84
CA PRO A 22 -6.52 -13.53 -12.03
C PRO A 22 -4.99 -13.43 -11.87
N HIS A 23 -4.51 -13.54 -10.63
CA HIS A 23 -3.08 -13.58 -10.36
C HIS A 23 -2.40 -14.75 -11.11
N PRO A 24 -1.24 -14.51 -11.76
CA PRO A 24 -0.57 -15.53 -12.56
C PRO A 24 -0.23 -16.79 -11.75
N GLY A 25 0.10 -16.62 -10.47
CA GLY A 25 0.44 -17.72 -9.56
C GLY A 25 1.93 -18.06 -9.64
N GLY A 26 2.28 -19.28 -9.28
CA GLY A 26 3.66 -19.78 -9.39
C GLY A 26 4.62 -19.31 -8.29
N ILE A 27 4.08 -18.79 -7.18
CA ILE A 27 4.87 -18.42 -6.01
C ILE A 27 5.31 -19.72 -5.30
N PRO A 28 6.63 -19.96 -5.08
CA PRO A 28 7.10 -21.16 -4.42
C PRO A 28 6.43 -21.36 -3.05
N HIS A 29 5.94 -22.57 -2.80
CA HIS A 29 5.28 -22.97 -1.55
C HIS A 29 3.95 -22.26 -1.23
N LEU A 30 3.35 -21.55 -2.20
CA LEU A 30 2.03 -20.91 -2.06
C LEU A 30 1.08 -21.40 -3.16
N PRO A 31 -0.01 -22.11 -2.83
CA PRO A 31 -0.97 -22.59 -3.82
C PRO A 31 -1.61 -21.44 -4.62
N ASP A 32 -1.70 -21.60 -5.95
CA ASP A 32 -2.25 -20.59 -6.87
C ASP A 32 -3.65 -20.12 -6.49
N ASN A 33 -4.51 -21.02 -6.01
CA ASN A 33 -5.87 -20.68 -5.60
C ASN A 33 -5.88 -19.70 -4.41
N VAL A 34 -4.95 -19.84 -3.48
CA VAL A 34 -4.81 -18.92 -2.34
C VAL A 34 -4.36 -17.55 -2.84
N THR A 35 -3.36 -17.49 -3.72
CA THR A 35 -2.88 -16.22 -4.28
C THR A 35 -3.95 -15.51 -5.12
N ARG A 36 -4.69 -16.26 -5.94
CA ARG A 36 -5.76 -15.71 -6.78
C ARG A 36 -6.92 -15.18 -5.95
N GLU A 37 -7.25 -15.83 -4.83
CA GLU A 37 -8.24 -15.32 -3.89
C GLU A 37 -7.73 -14.05 -3.18
N ALA A 38 -6.49 -14.07 -2.67
CA ALA A 38 -5.89 -12.93 -1.98
C ALA A 38 -5.78 -11.67 -2.84
N TYR A 39 -5.67 -11.84 -4.16
CA TYR A 39 -5.55 -10.78 -5.15
C TYR A 39 -6.71 -10.78 -6.15
N ALA A 40 -7.92 -11.15 -5.73
CA ALA A 40 -9.10 -11.19 -6.60
C ALA A 40 -9.68 -9.80 -6.94
N GLN A 41 -9.30 -8.77 -6.16
CA GLN A 41 -9.77 -7.40 -6.32
C GLN A 41 -8.63 -6.43 -6.60
N GLU A 42 -8.95 -5.30 -7.20
CA GLU A 42 -7.96 -4.23 -7.34
C GLU A 42 -7.66 -3.62 -5.97
N VAL A 43 -6.38 -3.54 -5.62
CA VAL A 43 -5.91 -3.07 -4.32
C VAL A 43 -4.80 -2.05 -4.41
N SER A 44 -4.70 -1.24 -3.35
CA SER A 44 -3.54 -0.45 -2.99
C SER A 44 -3.22 -0.82 -1.54
N SER A 45 -2.04 -1.34 -1.30
CA SER A 45 -1.59 -1.78 0.01
C SER A 45 -0.40 -0.93 0.44
N VAL A 46 -0.36 -0.56 1.71
CA VAL A 46 0.80 0.05 2.36
C VAL A 46 1.10 -0.72 3.62
N GLY A 47 2.37 -1.00 3.88
CA GLY A 47 2.77 -1.78 5.03
C GLY A 47 4.16 -1.47 5.55
N PHE A 48 4.48 -2.10 6.67
CA PHE A 48 5.79 -2.09 7.28
C PHE A 48 6.38 -3.48 7.26
N TRP A 49 7.63 -3.58 6.84
CA TRP A 49 8.41 -4.80 6.90
C TRP A 49 9.65 -4.59 7.78
N PRO A 50 9.83 -5.39 8.85
CA PRO A 50 10.95 -5.24 9.77
C PRO A 50 12.29 -5.71 9.20
N GLY A 51 12.30 -6.28 7.99
CA GLY A 51 13.46 -6.97 7.44
C GLY A 51 13.57 -8.43 7.92
N ASN A 52 14.58 -9.13 7.42
CA ASN A 52 14.92 -10.49 7.83
C ASN A 52 16.45 -10.71 7.75
N THR A 53 16.92 -11.95 7.94
CA THR A 53 18.36 -12.27 7.90
C THR A 53 19.03 -12.02 6.55
N VAL A 54 18.27 -12.04 5.45
CA VAL A 54 18.78 -11.86 4.08
C VAL A 54 18.77 -10.38 3.68
N SER A 55 17.74 -9.64 4.12
CA SER A 55 17.61 -8.21 3.90
C SER A 55 17.16 -7.57 5.23
N PRO A 56 18.12 -7.18 6.08
CA PRO A 56 17.86 -6.79 7.46
C PRO A 56 17.35 -5.36 7.62
N THR A 57 17.29 -4.59 6.55
CA THR A 57 16.93 -3.18 6.60
C THR A 57 15.40 -3.05 6.66
N PRO A 58 14.83 -2.50 7.76
CA PRO A 58 13.41 -2.26 7.85
C PRO A 58 12.98 -1.14 6.90
N LEU A 59 11.78 -1.27 6.36
CA LEU A 59 11.20 -0.29 5.45
C LEU A 59 9.67 -0.30 5.50
N PHE A 60 9.08 0.81 5.06
CA PHE A 60 7.69 0.85 4.66
C PHE A 60 7.62 0.60 3.16
N TYR A 61 6.59 -0.11 2.72
CA TYR A 61 6.36 -0.42 1.31
C TYR A 61 4.93 -0.08 0.91
N SER A 62 4.72 0.18 -0.38
CA SER A 62 3.38 0.26 -0.95
C SER A 62 3.35 -0.25 -2.37
N TYR A 63 2.30 -1.00 -2.70
CA TYR A 63 2.07 -1.52 -4.05
C TYR A 63 0.60 -1.37 -4.44
N ALA A 64 0.35 -1.50 -5.74
CA ALA A 64 -0.99 -1.65 -6.29
C ALA A 64 -1.08 -2.95 -7.09
N TYR A 65 -2.22 -3.65 -6.98
CA TYR A 65 -2.48 -4.84 -7.78
C TYR A 65 -3.83 -4.74 -8.48
N PRO A 66 -3.91 -4.99 -9.80
CA PRO A 66 -2.76 -4.98 -10.71
C PRO A 66 -2.08 -3.61 -10.68
N GLU A 67 -0.78 -3.55 -10.97
CA GLU A 67 -0.07 -2.29 -11.07
C GLU A 67 -0.69 -1.44 -12.20
N PRO A 68 -1.28 -0.27 -11.92
CA PRO A 68 -1.90 0.53 -12.95
C PRO A 68 -0.83 1.26 -13.78
N PRO A 69 -1.03 1.46 -15.10
CA PRO A 69 -0.09 2.20 -15.93
C PRO A 69 0.21 3.59 -15.36
N GLY A 70 1.50 3.95 -15.29
CA GLY A 70 1.94 5.24 -14.72
C GLY A 70 2.21 5.20 -13.22
N PHE A 71 1.94 4.08 -12.53
CA PHE A 71 2.15 3.97 -11.08
C PHE A 71 3.63 4.03 -10.73
N ALA A 72 4.47 3.26 -11.41
CA ALA A 72 5.92 3.20 -11.17
C ALA A 72 6.62 4.57 -11.35
N GLU A 73 6.06 5.43 -12.21
CA GLU A 73 6.58 6.76 -12.51
C GLU A 73 5.99 7.87 -11.63
N ALA A 74 5.03 7.55 -10.77
CA ALA A 74 4.38 8.52 -9.91
C ALA A 74 5.40 9.15 -8.94
N LYS A 75 5.27 10.46 -8.73
CA LYS A 75 6.02 11.16 -7.69
C LYS A 75 5.33 10.91 -6.36
N VAL A 76 6.03 10.22 -5.47
CA VAL A 76 5.57 9.95 -4.11
C VAL A 76 6.39 10.77 -3.12
N GLU A 77 5.83 10.96 -1.93
CA GLU A 77 6.46 11.63 -0.81
C GLU A 77 6.75 10.62 0.31
N PRO A 78 7.68 10.91 1.23
CA PRO A 78 8.65 12.00 1.18
C PRO A 78 9.73 11.74 0.10
N ALA A 79 10.68 12.67 -0.08
CA ALA A 79 11.67 12.56 -1.15
C ALA A 79 12.60 11.34 -1.05
N GLU A 80 12.68 10.74 0.15
CA GLU A 80 13.40 9.50 0.44
C GLU A 80 12.67 8.24 -0.05
N ALA A 81 11.38 8.36 -0.40
CA ALA A 81 10.61 7.27 -0.99
C ALA A 81 11.02 7.07 -2.47
N SER A 82 11.04 5.81 -2.91
CA SER A 82 11.45 5.47 -4.28
C SER A 82 10.77 4.20 -4.78
N TYR A 83 10.62 4.07 -6.09
CA TYR A 83 10.09 2.85 -6.70
C TYR A 83 11.17 1.79 -6.81
N TYR A 84 10.90 0.58 -6.31
CA TYR A 84 11.76 -0.58 -6.38
C TYR A 84 11.20 -1.60 -7.38
N ALA A 85 11.61 -1.43 -8.63
CA ALA A 85 11.14 -2.24 -9.77
C ALA A 85 11.23 -3.76 -9.57
N PRO A 86 12.25 -4.34 -8.90
CA PRO A 86 12.29 -5.79 -8.69
C PRO A 86 11.12 -6.37 -7.88
N LEU A 87 10.49 -5.56 -7.02
CA LEU A 87 9.32 -5.98 -6.23
C LEU A 87 8.00 -5.37 -6.73
N HIS A 88 8.05 -4.42 -7.67
CA HIS A 88 6.90 -3.65 -8.10
C HIS A 88 6.25 -2.83 -6.96
N GLU A 89 7.07 -2.23 -6.10
CA GLU A 89 6.62 -1.49 -4.91
C GLU A 89 7.35 -0.16 -4.76
N PHE A 90 6.67 0.84 -4.22
CA PHE A 90 7.34 1.96 -3.58
C PHE A 90 7.91 1.53 -2.23
N ILE A 91 9.12 1.97 -1.90
CA ILE A 91 9.78 1.74 -0.63
C ILE A 91 10.15 3.07 0.03
N LEU A 92 10.02 3.13 1.34
CA LEU A 92 10.49 4.22 2.19
C LEU A 92 11.34 3.62 3.33
N PRO A 93 12.64 3.90 3.39
CA PRO A 93 13.50 3.37 4.45
C PRO A 93 13.00 3.79 5.84
N TYR A 94 12.98 2.85 6.79
CA TYR A 94 12.56 3.13 8.16
C TYR A 94 13.38 4.25 8.81
N ASP A 95 14.68 4.31 8.55
CA ASP A 95 15.55 5.36 9.09
C ASP A 95 15.19 6.76 8.58
N ALA A 96 14.64 6.89 7.37
CA ALA A 96 14.15 8.17 6.86
C ALA A 96 12.96 8.67 7.69
N VAL A 97 12.04 7.77 8.07
CA VAL A 97 10.91 8.10 8.94
C VAL A 97 11.38 8.37 10.38
N ARG A 98 12.21 7.48 10.93
CA ARG A 98 12.68 7.56 12.33
C ARG A 98 13.48 8.83 12.61
N THR A 99 14.20 9.36 11.62
CA THR A 99 15.03 10.57 11.77
C THR A 99 14.38 11.84 11.22
N ALA A 100 13.17 11.75 10.66
CA ALA A 100 12.41 12.90 10.20
C ALA A 100 12.06 13.85 11.37
N ALA A 101 11.92 15.14 11.06
CA ALA A 101 11.52 16.14 12.05
C ALA A 101 10.11 15.85 12.62
N VAL A 102 9.21 15.33 11.78
CA VAL A 102 7.86 14.90 12.16
C VAL A 102 7.60 13.52 11.53
N PRO A 103 7.94 12.42 12.24
CA PRO A 103 7.85 11.06 11.69
C PRO A 103 6.46 10.66 11.22
N ASP A 104 5.42 11.05 11.97
CA ASP A 104 4.02 10.74 11.66
C ASP A 104 3.63 11.36 10.31
N ASP A 105 3.99 12.63 10.08
CA ASP A 105 3.71 13.32 8.81
C ASP A 105 4.46 12.68 7.64
N ALA A 106 5.72 12.28 7.84
CA ALA A 106 6.50 11.62 6.79
C ALA A 106 5.87 10.27 6.38
N LEU A 107 5.42 9.48 7.35
CA LEU A 107 4.75 8.21 7.08
C LEU A 107 3.37 8.41 6.45
N LEU A 108 2.59 9.38 6.93
CA LEU A 108 1.28 9.70 6.38
C LEU A 108 1.40 10.24 4.94
N ALA A 109 2.41 11.06 4.65
CA ALA A 109 2.70 11.54 3.29
C ALA A 109 3.01 10.37 2.35
N PHE A 110 3.77 9.37 2.80
CA PHE A 110 4.01 8.15 2.04
C PHE A 110 2.75 7.33 1.80
N ALA A 111 2.00 7.04 2.86
CA ALA A 111 0.75 6.28 2.74
C ALA A 111 -0.28 6.99 1.84
N GLN A 112 -0.36 8.33 1.91
CA GLN A 112 -1.30 9.10 1.12
C GLN A 112 -0.85 9.24 -0.34
N SER A 113 0.39 9.63 -0.59
CA SER A 113 0.88 9.85 -1.96
C SER A 113 0.93 8.57 -2.80
N THR A 114 1.28 7.42 -2.19
CA THR A 114 1.23 6.11 -2.86
C THR A 114 -0.20 5.66 -3.14
N TYR A 115 -1.15 5.92 -2.24
CA TYR A 115 -2.57 5.69 -2.50
C TYR A 115 -3.10 6.62 -3.60
N ASP A 116 -2.73 7.90 -3.59
CA ASP A 116 -3.14 8.86 -4.61
C ASP A 116 -2.61 8.45 -5.98
N ALA A 117 -1.37 7.96 -6.06
CA ALA A 117 -0.79 7.38 -7.26
C ALA A 117 -1.60 6.18 -7.75
N ALA A 118 -1.85 5.19 -6.88
CA ALA A 118 -2.59 3.98 -7.24
C ALA A 118 -4.02 4.29 -7.71
N SER A 119 -4.75 5.10 -6.94
CA SER A 119 -6.15 5.43 -7.20
C SER A 119 -6.32 6.34 -8.43
N THR A 120 -5.40 7.27 -8.67
CA THR A 120 -5.43 8.14 -9.85
C THR A 120 -5.07 7.38 -11.12
N CYS A 121 -3.94 6.66 -11.13
CA CYS A 121 -3.51 5.86 -12.28
C CYS A 121 -4.52 4.73 -12.57
N GLY A 122 -5.06 4.11 -11.52
CA GLY A 122 -6.09 3.10 -11.59
C GLY A 122 -7.49 3.64 -11.90
N LYS A 123 -7.70 4.97 -11.94
CA LYS A 123 -9.01 5.60 -12.19
C LYS A 123 -10.10 5.05 -11.24
N TRP A 124 -9.81 5.03 -9.95
CA TRP A 124 -10.76 4.59 -8.94
C TRP A 124 -11.83 5.66 -8.70
N ASP A 125 -13.06 5.24 -8.40
CA ASP A 125 -14.11 6.15 -7.97
C ASP A 125 -13.91 6.51 -6.49
N ARG A 126 -12.97 7.41 -6.22
CA ARG A 126 -12.62 7.80 -4.85
C ARG A 126 -13.78 8.41 -4.08
N ALA A 127 -14.66 9.15 -4.77
CA ALA A 127 -15.81 9.76 -4.13
C ALA A 127 -16.76 8.72 -3.52
N ALA A 128 -16.84 7.52 -4.10
CA ALA A 128 -17.61 6.42 -3.56
C ALA A 128 -16.90 5.66 -2.41
N LEU A 129 -15.59 5.87 -2.21
CA LEU A 129 -14.76 5.18 -1.21
C LEU A 129 -14.48 6.04 0.02
N GLU A 130 -14.58 7.36 -0.11
CA GLU A 130 -14.35 8.30 0.98
C GLU A 130 -15.60 8.43 1.84
N GLU A 131 -15.43 8.24 3.15
CA GLU A 131 -16.51 8.49 4.10
C GLU A 131 -16.77 10.00 4.13
N SER A 132 -17.96 10.44 3.71
CA SER A 132 -18.37 11.81 3.93
C SER A 132 -18.41 12.04 5.44
N ALA A 133 -17.71 13.07 5.94
CA ALA A 133 -17.72 13.40 7.36
C ALA A 133 -19.17 13.37 7.86
N LEU A 134 -19.48 12.41 8.73
CA LEU A 134 -20.75 12.40 9.42
C LEU A 134 -20.87 13.76 10.08
N LYS A 135 -21.89 14.54 9.69
CA LYS A 135 -22.30 15.68 10.49
C LYS A 135 -22.47 15.11 11.91
N PRO A 136 -21.76 15.64 12.93
CA PRO A 136 -22.00 15.18 14.29
C PRO A 136 -23.51 15.25 14.53
N PRO A 137 -24.11 14.23 15.17
CA PRO A 137 -25.53 14.28 15.48
C PRO A 137 -25.76 15.60 16.21
N VAL A 138 -26.69 16.39 15.66
CA VAL A 138 -27.15 17.70 16.13
C VAL A 138 -26.98 17.83 17.64
N ASP A 139 -26.35 18.93 18.10
CA ASP A 139 -26.20 19.29 19.51
C ASP A 139 -27.43 18.84 20.32
N LEU A 140 -27.26 17.77 21.10
CA LEU A 140 -28.27 17.37 22.05
C LEU A 140 -28.28 18.41 23.18
N PRO A 141 -29.48 18.88 23.59
CA PRO A 141 -29.65 20.00 24.52
C PRO A 141 -29.04 19.77 25.90
#